data_AF-A0A1Y6C7G7-F1
#
_entry.id   AF-A0A1Y6C7G7-F1
#
_cell.length_a   1.000
_cell.length_b   1.000
_cell.length_c   1.000
_cell.angle_alpha   90.00
_cell.angle_beta   90.00
_cell.angle_gamma   90.00
#
_symmetry.space_group_name_H-M   'P 1'
#
loop_
_entity.id
_entity.type
_entity.pdbx_description
1 polymer ?
#
loop_
_entity_poly.entity_id
_entity_poly.type
_entity_poly.pdbx_seq_one_letter_code
_entity_poly.pdbx_strand_id
1 'polypeptide(L)'
;MSALASRTEADGSTLLDNTVILWVNELGNSGIHGNMNVPWLLLGGAQGKLDMGAWYKLSQDPEYDCTYFFAQEKCSGSDKLALHAPHNNVLVSILNAFGINDNHFGYSGITGQLQGLNV
;
A
#
# COMPACT_ATOMS: atom_id res chain seq x y z
N MET A 1 -11.30 5.66 14.91
CA MET A 1 -11.17 4.19 15.01
C MET A 1 -12.07 3.56 16.06
N SER A 2 -12.22 4.14 17.26
CA SER A 2 -13.04 3.56 18.34
C SER A 2 -14.49 3.26 17.95
N ALA A 3 -15.11 4.07 17.08
CA ALA A 3 -16.49 3.86 16.63
C ALA A 3 -16.67 2.59 15.76
N LEU A 4 -15.70 2.23 14.92
CA LEU A 4 -15.75 1.02 14.10
C LEU A 4 -15.43 -0.21 14.97
N ALA A 5 -14.41 -0.10 15.81
CA ALA A 5 -13.99 -1.18 16.72
C ALA A 5 -15.05 -1.49 17.81
N SER A 6 -15.94 -0.55 18.14
CA SER A 6 -16.97 -0.76 19.18
C SER A 6 -18.29 -1.31 18.64
N ARG A 7 -18.42 -1.51 17.32
CA ARG A 7 -19.67 -1.96 16.69
C ARG A 7 -19.53 -3.44 16.36
N THR A 8 -20.17 -4.30 17.13
CA THR A 8 -20.23 -5.74 16.84
C THR A 8 -21.27 -6.02 15.75
N GLU A 9 -20.92 -6.85 14.77
CA GLU A 9 -21.80 -7.33 13.72
C GLU A 9 -22.44 -8.69 14.10
N ALA A 10 -23.35 -9.19 13.25
CA ALA A 10 -24.15 -10.39 13.57
C ALA A 10 -23.32 -11.67 13.77
N ASP A 11 -22.12 -11.73 13.18
CA ASP A 11 -21.19 -12.85 13.29
C ASP A 11 -20.26 -12.77 14.54
N GLY A 12 -20.40 -11.71 15.34
CA GLY A 12 -19.61 -11.49 16.55
C GLY A 12 -18.28 -10.75 16.33
N SER A 13 -17.89 -10.48 15.08
CA SER A 13 -16.74 -9.62 14.76
C SER A 13 -17.09 -8.13 14.93
N THR A 14 -16.09 -7.25 14.94
CA THR A 14 -16.33 -5.80 14.91
C THR A 14 -16.41 -5.28 13.48
N LEU A 15 -17.10 -4.15 13.28
CA LEU A 15 -17.16 -3.48 11.99
C LEU A 15 -15.76 -3.11 11.46
N LEU A 16 -14.79 -2.88 12.35
CA LEU A 16 -13.39 -2.68 11.96
C LEU A 16 -12.75 -3.97 11.41
N ASP A 17 -13.08 -5.13 11.96
CA ASP A 17 -12.57 -6.42 11.47
C ASP A 17 -13.04 -6.69 10.04
N ASN A 18 -14.21 -6.17 9.65
CA ASN A 18 -14.80 -6.38 8.32
C ASN A 18 -14.56 -5.23 7.33
N THR A 19 -13.90 -4.15 7.75
CA THR A 19 -13.63 -2.98 6.91
C THR A 19 -12.17 -2.95 6.49
N VAL A 20 -11.89 -2.33 5.34
CA VAL A 20 -10.55 -1.82 4.98
C VAL A 20 -10.62 -0.31 4.85
N ILE A 21 -9.72 0.39 5.54
CA ILE A 21 -9.52 1.82 5.39
C ILE A 21 -8.09 2.03 4.88
N LEU A 22 -7.99 2.56 3.68
CA LEU A 22 -6.74 3.05 3.13
C LEU A 22 -6.72 4.57 3.28
N TRP A 23 -5.77 5.08 4.06
CA TRP A 23 -5.52 6.51 4.19
C TRP A 23 -4.11 6.84 3.72
N VAL A 24 -4.02 7.73 2.74
CA VAL A 24 -2.78 8.07 2.03
C VAL A 24 -2.74 9.54 1.72
N ASN A 25 -1.54 10.07 1.48
CA ASN A 25 -1.36 11.32 0.78
C ASN A 25 -1.26 11.08 -0.73
N GLU A 26 -1.45 12.13 -1.53
CA GLU A 26 -1.23 12.07 -2.98
C GLU A 26 0.27 12.09 -3.31
N LEU A 27 1.03 12.91 -2.58
CA LEU A 27 2.44 13.21 -2.84
C LEU A 27 3.29 13.00 -1.58
N GLY A 28 4.53 12.55 -1.77
CA GLY A 28 5.53 12.50 -0.71
C GLY A 28 6.38 13.77 -0.65
N ASN A 29 6.71 14.35 -1.81
CA ASN A 29 7.35 15.66 -1.91
C ASN A 29 6.53 16.60 -2.79
N SER A 30 5.82 17.54 -2.18
CA SER A 30 4.93 18.47 -2.89
C SER A 30 5.66 19.47 -3.79
N GLY A 31 6.89 19.88 -3.44
CA GLY A 31 7.64 20.89 -4.20
C GLY A 31 8.04 20.43 -5.60
N ILE A 32 8.12 19.11 -5.82
CA ILE A 32 8.52 18.49 -7.08
C ILE A 32 7.47 17.52 -7.64
N HIS A 33 6.29 17.44 -7.02
CA HIS A 33 5.25 16.46 -7.35
C HIS A 33 5.75 15.01 -7.27
N GLY A 34 6.55 14.72 -6.25
CA GLY A 34 7.13 13.41 -5.99
C GLY A 34 6.11 12.41 -5.46
N ASN A 35 6.05 11.24 -6.07
CA ASN A 35 5.17 10.11 -5.71
C ASN A 35 5.89 9.01 -4.90
N MET A 36 7.11 9.28 -4.43
CA MET A 36 7.89 8.41 -3.56
C MET A 36 7.77 8.83 -2.09
N ASN A 37 8.04 7.91 -1.16
CA ASN A 37 8.00 8.16 0.29
C ASN A 37 6.67 8.77 0.77
N VAL A 38 5.57 8.39 0.13
CA VAL A 38 4.22 8.77 0.53
C VAL A 38 3.87 8.06 1.85
N PRO A 39 3.35 8.77 2.87
CA PRO A 39 2.83 8.12 4.07
C PRO A 39 1.57 7.31 3.78
N TRP A 40 1.55 6.05 4.20
CA TRP A 40 0.42 5.13 4.03
C TRP A 40 -0.02 4.57 5.37
N LEU A 41 -1.33 4.50 5.58
CA LEU A 41 -1.95 3.83 6.70
C LEU A 41 -3.04 2.89 6.17
N LEU A 42 -2.88 1.60 6.42
CA LEU A 42 -3.88 0.57 6.16
C LEU A 42 -4.45 0.10 7.49
N LEU A 43 -5.78 0.15 7.63
CA LEU A 43 -6.49 -0.21 8.85
C LEU A 43 -7.64 -1.16 8.55
N GLY A 44 -8.00 -1.97 9.54
CA GLY A 44 -9.10 -2.91 9.47
C GLY A 44 -8.67 -4.29 8.97
N GLY A 45 -9.45 -5.30 9.36
CA GLY A 45 -9.03 -6.70 9.30
C GLY A 45 -9.43 -7.46 8.04
N ALA A 46 -10.29 -6.89 7.18
CA ALA A 46 -10.84 -7.58 6.01
C ALA A 46 -11.32 -9.03 6.30
N GLN A 47 -12.13 -9.25 7.34
CA GLN A 47 -12.54 -10.57 7.82
C GLN A 47 -11.35 -11.49 8.18
N GLY A 48 -10.31 -10.92 8.79
CA GLY A 48 -9.08 -11.63 9.16
C GLY A 48 -8.12 -11.89 7.99
N LYS A 49 -8.35 -11.26 6.83
CA LYS A 49 -7.43 -11.27 5.68
C LYS A 49 -6.32 -10.23 5.78
N LEU A 50 -6.32 -9.36 6.77
CA LEU A 50 -5.24 -8.39 6.96
C LEU A 50 -4.87 -8.35 8.44
N ASP A 51 -3.60 -8.64 8.72
CA ASP A 51 -3.05 -8.49 10.06
C ASP A 51 -2.91 -7.00 10.41
N MET A 52 -3.57 -6.59 11.50
CA MET A 52 -3.44 -5.23 12.05
C MET A 52 -2.28 -5.14 13.05
N GLY A 53 -1.74 -3.93 13.23
CA GLY A 53 -0.76 -3.65 14.30
C GLY A 53 0.72 -3.79 13.90
N ALA A 54 1.02 -3.85 12.60
CA ALA A 54 2.37 -3.86 12.08
C ALA A 54 2.76 -2.51 11.44
N TRP A 55 4.08 -2.25 11.38
CA TRP A 55 4.66 -1.13 10.65
C TRP A 55 5.70 -1.66 9.66
N TYR A 56 5.63 -1.20 8.41
CA TYR A 56 6.52 -1.65 7.35
C TYR A 56 7.34 -0.48 6.82
N LYS A 57 8.65 -0.67 6.68
CA LYS A 57 9.52 0.23 5.93
C LYS A 57 9.66 -0.30 4.51
N LEU A 58 8.91 0.29 3.58
CA LEU A 58 8.77 -0.20 2.20
C LEU A 58 9.72 0.45 1.20
N SER A 59 10.31 1.59 1.58
CA SER A 59 11.30 2.32 0.78
C SER A 59 12.62 2.39 1.55
N GLN A 60 13.72 2.06 0.87
CA GLN A 60 15.07 2.08 1.45
C GLN A 60 15.97 3.20 0.93
N ASP A 61 15.54 4.02 -0.04
CA ASP A 61 16.37 5.12 -0.52
C ASP A 61 15.77 6.49 -0.14
N PRO A 62 16.24 7.12 0.95
CA PRO A 62 15.82 8.47 1.33
C PRO A 62 16.41 9.56 0.39
N GLU A 63 17.36 9.22 -0.49
CA GLU A 63 18.11 10.19 -1.29
C GLU A 63 17.57 10.39 -2.71
N TYR A 64 16.78 9.46 -3.27
CA TYR A 64 16.42 9.51 -4.70
C TYR A 64 14.91 9.38 -4.97
N ASP A 65 14.27 10.53 -5.21
CA ASP A 65 13.01 10.59 -5.94
C ASP A 65 13.27 10.52 -7.45
N CYS A 66 13.27 9.30 -8.00
CA CYS A 66 13.54 9.05 -9.42
C CYS A 66 12.44 9.55 -10.38
N THR A 67 11.35 10.12 -9.87
CA THR A 67 10.22 10.56 -10.70
C THR A 67 10.24 12.04 -11.03
N TYR A 68 11.16 12.79 -10.41
CA TYR A 68 11.44 14.15 -10.84
C TYR A 68 12.02 14.16 -12.26
N PHE A 69 11.42 14.96 -13.15
CA PHE A 69 11.76 15.02 -14.59
C PHE A 69 13.27 15.22 -14.84
N PHE A 70 13.95 15.98 -13.97
CA PHE A 70 15.40 16.22 -14.06
C PHE A 70 16.26 15.23 -13.26
N ALA A 71 15.67 14.37 -12.42
CA ALA A 71 16.39 13.31 -11.68
C ALA A 71 16.42 11.97 -12.45
N GLN A 72 15.69 11.89 -13.58
CA GLN A 72 15.54 10.68 -14.38
C GLN A 72 16.86 10.16 -14.95
N GLU A 73 17.88 11.02 -15.07
CA GLU A 73 19.25 10.68 -15.51
C GLU A 73 20.11 10.03 -14.42
N LYS A 74 19.83 10.29 -13.13
CA LYS A 74 20.61 9.73 -12.02
C LYS A 74 20.19 8.33 -11.61
N CYS A 75 18.93 7.97 -11.85
CA CYS A 75 18.45 6.60 -11.72
C CYS A 75 18.62 5.91 -13.08
N SER A 76 19.66 5.11 -13.27
CA SER A 76 19.87 4.33 -14.49
C SER A 76 19.46 2.87 -14.26
N GLY A 77 18.71 2.28 -15.20
CA GLY A 77 18.37 0.85 -15.18
C GLY A 77 16.89 0.48 -14.92
N SER A 78 16.59 -0.80 -15.10
CA SER A 78 15.29 -1.48 -14.92
C SER A 78 14.70 -1.39 -13.50
N ASP A 79 15.46 -0.86 -12.54
CA ASP A 79 15.08 -0.80 -11.12
C ASP A 79 14.09 0.34 -10.80
N LYS A 80 13.83 1.27 -11.74
CA LYS A 80 12.85 2.36 -11.55
C LYS A 80 11.45 1.84 -11.21
N LEU A 81 11.02 0.74 -11.83
CA LEU A 81 9.70 0.16 -11.58
C LEU A 81 9.66 -0.64 -10.28
N ALA A 82 10.77 -1.29 -9.92
CA ALA A 82 10.89 -2.04 -8.68
C ALA A 82 10.75 -1.14 -7.44
N LEU A 83 11.25 0.10 -7.49
CA LEU A 83 11.09 1.08 -6.42
C LEU A 83 9.63 1.49 -6.17
N HIS A 84 8.78 1.43 -7.20
CA HIS A 84 7.35 1.73 -7.11
C HIS A 84 6.50 0.52 -6.71
N ALA A 85 7.08 -0.68 -6.75
CA ALA A 85 6.36 -1.92 -6.51
C ALA A 85 5.59 -1.97 -5.18
N PRO A 86 6.11 -1.44 -4.05
CA PRO A 86 5.37 -1.54 -2.79
C PRO A 86 3.99 -0.87 -2.81
N HIS A 87 3.83 0.24 -3.55
CA HIS A 87 2.56 0.95 -3.70
C HIS A 87 1.52 0.05 -4.38
N ASN A 88 1.89 -0.53 -5.53
CA ASN A 88 1.03 -1.44 -6.28
C ASN A 88 0.73 -2.70 -5.48
N ASN A 89 1.75 -3.24 -4.80
CA ASN A 89 1.64 -4.48 -4.05
C ASN A 89 0.67 -4.36 -2.86
N VAL A 90 0.56 -3.19 -2.22
CA VAL A 90 -0.50 -2.94 -1.22
C VAL A 90 -1.89 -3.01 -1.85
N LEU A 91 -2.07 -2.39 -3.02
CA LEU A 91 -3.37 -2.41 -3.72
C LEU A 91 -3.75 -3.82 -4.18
N VAL A 92 -2.77 -4.61 -4.66
CA VAL A 92 -2.97 -6.02 -5.00
C VAL A 92 -3.30 -6.86 -3.76
N SER A 93 -2.67 -6.60 -2.61
CA SER A 93 -3.06 -7.25 -1.34
C SER A 93 -4.51 -6.94 -0.97
N ILE A 94 -4.96 -5.70 -1.14
CA ILE A 94 -6.36 -5.31 -0.90
C ILE A 94 -7.30 -6.02 -1.89
N LEU A 95 -7.00 -6.02 -3.19
CA LEU A 95 -7.82 -6.75 -4.18
C LEU A 95 -8.05 -8.21 -3.76
N ASN A 96 -6.97 -8.89 -3.39
CA ASN A 96 -7.02 -10.30 -3.00
C ASN A 96 -7.77 -10.51 -1.66
N ALA A 97 -7.66 -9.57 -0.71
CA ALA A 97 -8.45 -9.61 0.53
C ALA A 97 -9.97 -9.53 0.26
N PHE A 98 -10.38 -8.86 -0.83
CA PHE A 98 -11.77 -8.80 -1.30
C PHE A 98 -12.15 -9.95 -2.26
N GLY A 99 -11.28 -10.94 -2.44
CA GLY A 99 -11.53 -12.09 -3.32
C GLY A 99 -11.36 -11.79 -4.82
N ILE A 100 -10.78 -10.63 -5.17
CA ILE A 100 -10.42 -10.29 -6.54
C ILE A 100 -9.01 -10.85 -6.79
N ASN A 101 -8.96 -12.01 -7.45
CA ASN A 101 -7.72 -12.74 -7.74
C ASN A 101 -6.94 -12.11 -8.91
N ASP A 102 -6.43 -10.90 -8.70
CA ASP A 102 -5.51 -10.23 -9.63
C ASP A 102 -4.10 -10.20 -9.03
N ASN A 103 -3.10 -10.18 -9.90
CA ASN A 103 -1.69 -10.10 -9.53
C ASN A 103 -1.05 -8.75 -9.84
N HIS A 104 -1.80 -7.77 -10.34
CA HIS A 104 -1.29 -6.42 -10.62
C HIS A 104 -2.36 -5.35 -10.35
N PHE A 105 -1.92 -4.10 -10.23
CA PHE A 105 -2.81 -2.93 -10.21
C PHE A 105 -2.22 -1.86 -11.14
N GLY A 106 -2.97 -1.46 -12.17
CA GLY A 106 -2.49 -0.51 -13.16
C GLY A 106 -1.48 -1.12 -14.14
N TYR A 107 -0.18 -0.80 -13.99
CA TYR A 107 0.86 -1.26 -14.91
C TYR A 107 1.18 -2.75 -14.72
N SER A 108 0.99 -3.55 -15.76
CA SER A 108 1.11 -5.02 -15.71
C SER A 108 2.53 -5.56 -15.52
N GLY A 109 3.56 -4.72 -15.63
CA GLY A 109 4.95 -5.13 -15.38
C GLY A 109 5.36 -5.15 -13.91
N ILE A 110 4.48 -4.69 -13.00
CA ILE A 110 4.66 -4.77 -11.55
C ILE A 110 3.58 -5.69 -11.00
N THR A 111 4.00 -6.79 -10.41
CA THR A 111 3.09 -7.84 -9.94
C THR A 111 3.37 -8.29 -8.52
N GLY A 112 2.35 -8.81 -7.85
CA GLY A 112 2.44 -9.48 -6.57
C GLY A 112 1.82 -8.68 -5.42
N GLN A 113 1.70 -9.34 -4.29
CA GLN A 113 1.20 -8.77 -3.04
C GLN A 113 2.34 -8.24 -2.19
N LEU A 114 2.02 -7.38 -1.23
CA LEU A 114 3.03 -6.87 -0.30
C LEU A 114 3.54 -8.01 0.58
N GLN A 115 4.84 -8.29 0.51
CA GLN A 115 5.45 -9.34 1.31
C GLN A 115 5.37 -8.99 2.80
N GLY A 116 4.95 -9.96 3.61
CA GLY A 116 4.80 -9.79 5.06
C GLY A 116 3.51 -9.11 5.52
N LEU A 117 2.65 -8.66 4.59
CA LEU A 117 1.25 -8.34 4.86
C LEU A 117 0.46 -9.64 4.65
N ASN A 118 0.26 -10.43 5.71
CA ASN A 118 -0.44 -11.70 5.59
C ASN A 118 -1.90 -11.48 5.15
N VAL A 119 -2.33 -12.34 4.22
CA VAL A 119 -3.71 -12.56 3.73
C VAL A 119 -4.11 -14.01 3.87
#